data_AF-A0A317HR15-F1
#
_entry.id   AF-A0A317HR15-F1
#
_cell.length_a   1.000
_cell.length_b   1.000
_cell.length_c   1.000
_cell.angle_alpha   90.00
_cell.angle_beta   90.00
_cell.angle_gamma   90.00
#
_symmetry.space_group_name_H-M   'P 1'
#
loop_
_entity.id
_entity.type
_entity.pdbx_description
1 polymer ?
#
loop_
_entity_poly.entity_id
_entity_poly.type
_entity_poly.pdbx_seq_one_letter_code
_entity_poly.pdbx_strand_id
1 'polypeptide(L)'
;MSLHVERRQNDAPNVIRVDIIVWLGGGPMRSTVRCIAAALAVCVSLLPATAIAQWFNYPTPGTPRLPDGKPNLDAPAPRTADGKPDLTGVWRGAGPLYRFNIAQDLKTEDIQPWAEELFLKRVRDSRKDSPLAKCLPVSVPFQNFFSMARFVQTPALTLILYEAPNSPHRTVFTDGRELPKDPNPTWLGYSIGRWEGDTFVITSAGFNDKAWLDSAGHPQTESLRLTERLRRRDFGHMESEITIDDPKVFTRAFTIKTERLLAPDTDLLEDVCENESDAVHLSGDKGIRLKPELLATYAGVYEIAPGREFVVTAIGDLLFVQGINEPKLPLLVQSETHFMSTATPSGFEFVKDAQGKVTHVIVRGNAGDQKAVRKSSAAATRK
;
A
#
# COMPACT_ATOMS: atom_id res chain seq x y z
N MET A 1 38.39 -28.23 3.47
CA MET A 1 37.60 -28.82 2.38
C MET A 1 38.32 -28.52 1.09
N SER A 2 38.92 -29.51 0.45
CA SER A 2 39.69 -29.32 -0.79
C SER A 2 39.10 -30.19 -1.89
N LEU A 3 38.85 -29.60 -3.05
CA LEU A 3 38.35 -30.28 -4.24
C LEU A 3 39.53 -30.78 -5.07
N HIS A 4 39.52 -32.07 -5.42
CA HIS A 4 40.44 -32.64 -6.39
C HIS A 4 39.62 -33.13 -7.59
N VAL A 5 39.99 -32.68 -8.79
CA VAL A 5 39.35 -33.06 -10.04
C VAL A 5 40.40 -33.78 -10.86
N GLU A 6 40.22 -35.08 -11.10
CA GLU A 6 41.12 -35.87 -11.93
C GLU A 6 40.30 -36.62 -12.99
N ARG A 7 40.82 -36.64 -14.23
CA ARG A 7 40.16 -37.25 -15.39
C ARG A 7 40.84 -38.59 -15.68
N ARG A 8 40.14 -39.72 -15.52
CA ARG A 8 40.70 -41.03 -15.93
C ARG A 8 40.45 -41.30 -17.41
N GLN A 9 41.39 -42.03 -17.99
CA GLN A 9 41.63 -42.14 -19.44
C GLN A 9 40.57 -42.91 -20.24
N ASN A 10 39.51 -43.45 -19.60
CA ASN A 10 38.50 -44.31 -20.24
C ASN A 10 37.03 -43.85 -20.05
N ASP A 11 36.78 -42.61 -19.63
CA ASP A 11 35.41 -42.07 -19.53
C ASP A 11 34.95 -41.42 -20.85
N ALA A 12 33.65 -41.54 -21.15
CA ALA A 12 33.02 -40.92 -22.32
C ALA A 12 33.08 -39.36 -22.24
N PRO A 13 33.21 -38.65 -23.37
CA PRO A 13 33.69 -37.26 -23.43
C PRO A 13 32.88 -36.21 -22.63
N ASN A 14 31.65 -36.51 -22.22
CA ASN A 14 30.75 -35.58 -21.51
C ASN A 14 30.48 -35.94 -20.05
N VAL A 15 31.26 -36.84 -19.45
CA VAL A 15 31.13 -37.19 -18.03
C VAL A 15 32.31 -36.59 -17.24
N ILE A 16 32.02 -35.68 -16.33
CA ILE A 16 32.95 -35.23 -15.28
C ILE A 16 32.39 -35.73 -13.96
N ARG A 17 33.13 -36.60 -13.28
CA ARG A 17 32.83 -36.99 -11.90
C ARG A 17 33.62 -36.11 -10.94
N VAL A 18 32.94 -35.61 -9.92
CA VAL A 18 33.53 -34.85 -8.81
C VAL A 18 33.33 -35.67 -7.55
N ASP A 19 34.42 -36.24 -7.02
CA ASP A 19 34.38 -36.98 -5.76
C ASP A 19 34.59 -36.00 -4.60
N ILE A 20 33.60 -35.88 -3.73
CA ILE A 20 33.70 -35.09 -2.49
C ILE A 20 33.99 -36.07 -1.35
N ILE A 21 35.23 -36.05 -0.84
CA ILE A 21 35.61 -36.84 0.33
C ILE A 21 35.43 -35.97 1.58
N VAL A 22 34.43 -36.28 2.40
CA VAL A 22 34.26 -35.69 3.73
C VAL A 22 34.74 -36.70 4.76
N TRP A 23 35.80 -36.37 5.50
CA TRP A 23 36.26 -37.17 6.63
C TRP A 23 35.42 -36.83 7.86
N LEU A 24 34.46 -37.68 8.19
CA LEU A 24 33.84 -37.75 9.51
C LEU A 24 34.34 -39.03 10.18
N GLY A 25 35.02 -38.89 11.32
CA GLY A 25 35.62 -40.01 12.03
C GLY A 25 34.57 -40.98 12.58
N GLY A 26 34.80 -42.28 12.36
CA GLY A 26 34.22 -43.37 13.16
C GLY A 26 33.27 -44.32 12.42
N GLY A 27 33.81 -45.46 11.93
CA GLY A 27 33.16 -46.78 11.90
C GLY A 27 32.07 -47.08 10.85
N PRO A 28 32.05 -48.27 10.20
CA PRO A 28 31.18 -48.53 9.06
C PRO A 28 29.83 -49.15 9.46
N MET A 29 28.73 -48.60 8.94
CA MET A 29 27.47 -49.34 8.83
C MET A 29 27.07 -49.42 7.36
N ARG A 30 27.10 -50.64 6.82
CA ARG A 30 26.65 -50.96 5.46
C ARG A 30 25.12 -50.94 5.45
N SER A 31 24.51 -50.01 4.71
CA SER A 31 23.20 -50.25 4.13
C SER A 31 23.23 -49.87 2.65
N THR A 32 22.98 -50.88 1.82
CA THR A 32 22.73 -50.76 0.40
C THR A 32 21.39 -50.05 0.19
N VAL A 33 21.40 -48.80 -0.26
CA VAL A 33 20.20 -48.11 -0.74
C VAL A 33 20.17 -48.22 -2.27
N ARG A 34 19.27 -49.09 -2.74
CA ARG A 34 18.87 -49.20 -4.15
C ARG A 34 18.31 -47.87 -4.63
N CYS A 35 18.64 -47.55 -5.88
CA CYS A 35 18.21 -46.39 -6.65
C CYS A 35 16.70 -46.10 -6.51
N ILE A 36 16.36 -44.86 -6.14
CA ILE A 36 15.13 -44.21 -6.60
C ILE A 36 15.56 -42.95 -7.36
N ALA A 37 15.83 -43.12 -8.65
CA ALA A 37 16.02 -42.03 -9.61
C ALA A 37 14.65 -41.43 -10.02
N ALA A 38 13.86 -41.01 -9.02
CA ALA A 38 12.53 -40.42 -9.23
C ALA A 38 12.28 -39.17 -8.37
N ALA A 39 13.32 -38.54 -7.82
CA ALA A 39 13.20 -37.33 -7.00
C ALA A 39 13.83 -36.07 -7.62
N LEU A 40 14.49 -36.17 -8.78
CA LEU A 40 15.18 -35.05 -9.42
C LEU A 40 14.49 -34.52 -10.70
N ALA A 41 13.33 -35.09 -11.06
CA ALA A 41 12.50 -34.61 -12.17
C ALA A 41 11.17 -33.97 -11.71
N VAL A 42 10.98 -33.73 -10.41
CA VAL A 42 9.80 -33.04 -9.85
C VAL A 42 10.14 -31.63 -9.33
N CYS A 43 11.42 -31.24 -9.25
CA CYS A 43 11.81 -29.91 -8.79
C CYS A 43 12.01 -28.86 -9.91
N VAL A 44 11.65 -29.18 -11.16
CA VAL A 44 11.74 -28.26 -12.31
C VAL A 44 10.35 -27.87 -12.86
N SER A 45 9.26 -28.36 -12.28
CA SER A 45 7.89 -27.93 -12.59
C SER A 45 7.29 -26.94 -11.58
N LEU A 46 8.04 -26.51 -10.56
CA LEU A 46 7.75 -25.27 -9.83
C LEU A 46 8.28 -24.08 -10.64
N LEU A 47 7.80 -23.96 -11.88
CA LEU A 47 7.63 -22.62 -12.44
C LEU A 47 6.77 -21.88 -11.41
N PRO A 48 7.17 -20.70 -10.94
CA PRO A 48 6.25 -19.87 -10.19
C PRO A 48 5.09 -19.64 -11.15
N ALA A 49 3.98 -20.34 -10.94
CA ALA A 49 2.70 -19.82 -11.33
C ALA A 49 2.65 -18.49 -10.61
N THR A 50 3.00 -17.45 -11.38
CA THR A 50 2.78 -16.06 -11.07
C THR A 50 1.54 -15.96 -10.21
N ALA A 51 1.62 -15.19 -9.14
CA ALA A 51 0.47 -14.74 -8.37
C ALA A 51 -0.66 -14.27 -9.30
N ILE A 52 -1.48 -15.22 -9.77
CA ILE A 52 -2.78 -14.96 -10.37
C ILE A 52 -3.64 -14.83 -9.13
N ALA A 53 -3.79 -13.57 -8.73
CA ALA A 53 -4.95 -12.99 -8.09
C ALA A 53 -5.74 -13.91 -7.14
N GLN A 54 -5.76 -13.53 -5.86
CA GLN A 54 -6.81 -13.96 -4.91
C GLN A 54 -8.24 -13.78 -5.44
N TRP A 55 -8.41 -12.93 -6.46
CA TRP A 55 -9.70 -12.55 -7.02
C TRP A 55 -10.22 -13.59 -8.03
N PHE A 56 -11.49 -13.95 -7.85
CA PHE A 56 -12.16 -14.91 -8.71
C PHE A 56 -12.30 -14.41 -10.15
N ASN A 57 -12.33 -15.35 -11.10
CA ASN A 57 -12.68 -15.10 -12.49
C ASN A 57 -14.13 -15.51 -12.74
N TYR A 58 -15.08 -14.72 -12.26
CA TYR A 58 -16.53 -14.96 -12.41
C TYR A 58 -17.14 -13.94 -13.35
N PRO A 59 -17.54 -14.31 -14.58
CA PRO A 59 -18.14 -13.38 -15.52
C PRO A 59 -19.33 -12.61 -14.92
N THR A 60 -19.25 -11.28 -14.90
CA THR A 60 -20.32 -10.44 -14.36
C THR A 60 -21.44 -10.29 -15.40
N PRO A 61 -22.68 -10.72 -15.11
CA PRO A 61 -23.80 -10.60 -16.03
C PRO A 61 -24.04 -9.15 -16.48
N GLY A 62 -24.42 -8.95 -17.75
CA GLY A 62 -24.70 -7.61 -18.30
C GLY A 62 -23.47 -6.78 -18.64
N THR A 63 -22.25 -7.26 -18.38
CA THR A 63 -21.01 -6.59 -18.79
C THR A 63 -20.91 -6.52 -20.32
N PRO A 64 -20.82 -5.31 -20.93
CA PRO A 64 -20.53 -5.16 -22.34
C PRO A 64 -19.18 -5.80 -22.67
N ARG A 65 -19.08 -6.49 -23.81
CA ARG A 65 -17.86 -7.20 -24.23
C ARG A 65 -17.43 -6.80 -25.62
N LEU A 66 -16.12 -6.82 -25.83
CA LEU A 66 -15.50 -6.71 -27.15
C LEU A 66 -15.66 -8.03 -27.93
N PRO A 67 -15.37 -8.06 -29.24
CA PRO A 67 -15.42 -9.31 -30.02
C PRO A 67 -14.51 -10.42 -29.51
N ASP A 68 -13.44 -10.09 -28.78
CA ASP A 68 -12.53 -11.06 -28.15
C ASP A 68 -13.05 -11.60 -26.80
N GLY A 69 -14.25 -11.19 -26.37
CA GLY A 69 -14.90 -11.63 -25.14
C GLY A 69 -14.46 -10.89 -23.88
N LYS A 70 -13.48 -9.97 -23.95
CA LYS A 70 -13.07 -9.18 -22.78
C LYS A 70 -14.09 -8.10 -22.43
N PRO A 71 -14.22 -7.71 -21.15
CA PRO A 71 -15.01 -6.55 -20.76
C PRO A 71 -14.62 -5.29 -21.53
N ASN A 72 -15.61 -4.62 -22.10
CA ASN A 72 -15.44 -3.32 -22.74
C ASN A 72 -15.66 -2.21 -21.69
N LEU A 73 -14.57 -1.75 -21.09
CA LEU A 73 -14.61 -0.69 -20.07
C LEU A 73 -15.01 0.68 -20.64
N ASP A 74 -14.87 0.90 -21.94
CA ASP A 74 -15.21 2.17 -22.59
C ASP A 74 -16.65 2.23 -23.11
N ALA A 75 -17.46 1.18 -22.84
CA ALA A 75 -18.87 1.16 -23.21
C ALA A 75 -19.66 2.27 -22.47
N PRO A 76 -20.85 2.67 -22.94
CA PRO A 76 -21.67 3.66 -22.24
C PRO A 76 -21.95 3.26 -20.78
N ALA A 77 -21.97 4.26 -19.89
CA ALA A 77 -22.30 4.04 -18.49
C ALA A 77 -23.71 3.45 -18.34
N PRO A 78 -23.91 2.38 -17.54
CA PRO A 78 -25.24 1.85 -17.25
C PRO A 78 -26.06 2.90 -16.48
N ARG A 79 -27.38 2.86 -16.67
CA ARG A 79 -28.32 3.75 -15.98
C ARG A 79 -29.39 2.95 -15.24
N THR A 80 -29.78 3.45 -14.08
CA THR A 80 -30.90 2.93 -13.30
C THR A 80 -32.24 3.28 -13.95
N ALA A 81 -33.33 2.70 -13.45
CA ALA A 81 -34.68 2.90 -14.00
C ALA A 81 -35.17 4.36 -13.95
N ASP A 82 -34.67 5.16 -12.99
CA ASP A 82 -34.91 6.60 -12.86
C ASP A 82 -33.93 7.46 -13.70
N GLY A 83 -33.12 6.82 -14.55
CA GLY A 83 -32.22 7.47 -15.50
C GLY A 83 -30.92 8.00 -14.90
N LYS A 84 -30.64 7.78 -13.62
CA LYS A 84 -29.34 8.12 -13.01
C LYS A 84 -28.25 7.14 -13.45
N PRO A 85 -26.97 7.54 -13.48
CA PRO A 85 -25.88 6.58 -13.62
C PRO A 85 -25.97 5.51 -12.54
N ASP A 86 -25.87 4.24 -12.92
CA ASP A 86 -25.78 3.14 -11.98
C ASP A 86 -24.33 3.02 -11.51
N LEU A 87 -24.07 3.17 -10.21
CA LEU A 87 -22.73 3.03 -9.64
C LEU A 87 -22.44 1.60 -9.17
N THR A 88 -23.40 0.67 -9.30
CA THR A 88 -23.26 -0.71 -8.85
C THR A 88 -22.09 -1.40 -9.55
N GLY A 89 -21.29 -2.10 -8.76
CA GLY A 89 -20.09 -2.80 -9.23
C GLY A 89 -19.01 -2.93 -8.16
N VAL A 90 -17.99 -3.74 -8.47
CA VAL A 90 -16.76 -3.81 -7.67
C VAL A 90 -15.78 -2.80 -8.26
N TRP A 91 -15.37 -1.83 -7.45
CA TRP A 91 -14.48 -0.75 -7.85
C TRP A 91 -13.17 -0.84 -7.10
N ARG A 92 -12.06 -0.63 -7.81
CA ARG A 92 -10.75 -0.48 -7.18
C ARG A 92 -10.68 0.82 -6.39
N GLY A 93 -9.84 0.85 -5.36
CA GLY A 93 -9.45 2.06 -4.65
C GLY A 93 -8.85 3.08 -5.63
N ALA A 94 -9.05 4.37 -5.32
CA ALA A 94 -8.78 5.47 -6.25
C ALA A 94 -7.29 5.86 -6.35
N GLY A 95 -6.42 4.86 -6.52
CA GLY A 95 -4.98 5.02 -6.69
C GLY A 95 -4.17 4.91 -5.37
N PRO A 96 -2.92 4.39 -5.45
CA PRO A 96 -2.18 4.01 -4.25
C PRO A 96 -1.58 5.18 -3.45
N LEU A 97 -1.34 6.34 -4.06
CA LEU A 97 -0.48 7.36 -3.46
C LEU A 97 -1.09 7.99 -2.19
N TYR A 98 -2.37 8.40 -2.26
CA TYR A 98 -3.06 9.02 -1.13
C TYR A 98 -3.38 8.04 0.02
N ARG A 99 -3.33 6.73 -0.23
CA ARG A 99 -3.39 5.72 0.84
C ARG A 99 -2.19 5.79 1.77
N PHE A 100 -1.05 6.28 1.28
CA PHE A 100 0.21 6.34 2.03
C PHE A 100 0.57 7.74 2.49
N ASN A 101 0.07 8.78 1.82
CA ASN A 101 0.19 10.15 2.30
C ASN A 101 -0.98 10.97 1.76
N ILE A 102 -2.01 11.15 2.59
CA ILE A 102 -3.20 11.95 2.26
C ILE A 102 -2.86 13.43 2.06
N ALA A 103 -1.79 13.90 2.69
CA ALA A 103 -1.33 15.28 2.72
C ALA A 103 -0.21 15.57 1.70
N GLN A 104 0.05 14.69 0.73
CA GLN A 104 1.19 14.81 -0.19
C GLN A 104 1.23 16.10 -1.02
N ASP A 105 0.07 16.72 -1.28
CA ASP A 105 -0.04 17.99 -2.02
C ASP A 105 -0.11 19.23 -1.10
N LEU A 106 -0.06 19.01 0.20
CA LEU A 106 -0.11 20.06 1.20
C LEU A 106 1.29 20.49 1.59
N LYS A 107 1.43 21.77 1.95
CA LYS A 107 2.63 22.24 2.63
C LYS A 107 2.54 21.93 4.11
N THR A 108 3.68 21.92 4.79
CA THR A 108 3.70 21.73 6.26
C THR A 108 2.87 22.81 6.97
N GLU A 109 2.83 24.03 6.44
CA GLU A 109 2.00 25.13 6.99
C GLU A 109 0.49 24.95 6.77
N ASP A 110 0.08 24.04 5.88
CA ASP A 110 -1.33 23.67 5.68
C ASP A 110 -1.82 22.67 6.76
N ILE A 111 -0.90 22.12 7.58
CA ILE A 111 -1.18 21.14 8.64
C ILE A 111 -0.99 21.81 10.01
N GLN A 112 -1.92 21.57 10.92
CA GLN A 112 -1.83 22.10 12.29
C GLN A 112 -0.62 21.49 13.01
N PRO A 113 0.17 22.27 13.78
CA PRO A 113 1.42 21.78 14.37
C PRO A 113 1.28 20.51 15.21
N TRP A 114 0.21 20.39 16.00
CA TRP A 114 -0.04 19.20 16.82
C TRP A 114 -0.31 17.95 15.96
N ALA A 115 -0.94 18.12 14.80
CA ALA A 115 -1.28 17.02 13.90
C ALA A 115 -0.03 16.49 13.19
N GLU A 116 0.84 17.40 12.74
CA GLU A 116 2.16 17.07 12.20
C GLU A 116 3.03 16.37 13.27
N GLU A 117 3.07 16.92 14.49
CA GLU A 117 3.81 16.30 15.60
C GLU A 117 3.32 14.88 15.90
N LEU A 118 2.00 14.68 15.95
CA LEU A 118 1.38 13.38 16.18
C LEU A 118 1.67 12.40 15.04
N PHE A 119 1.60 12.86 13.78
CA PHE A 119 1.97 12.07 12.61
C PHE A 119 3.43 11.59 12.71
N LEU A 120 4.38 12.51 12.91
CA LEU A 120 5.79 12.18 13.05
C LEU A 120 6.06 11.27 14.25
N LYS A 121 5.33 11.46 15.36
CA LYS A 121 5.39 10.55 16.52
C LYS A 121 4.95 9.14 16.15
N ARG A 122 3.83 9.00 15.43
CA ARG A 122 3.32 7.68 14.98
C ARG A 122 4.32 7.00 14.05
N VAL A 123 4.98 7.74 13.16
CA VAL A 123 6.08 7.21 12.33
C VAL A 123 7.24 6.70 13.19
N ARG A 124 7.70 7.50 14.16
CA ARG A 124 8.78 7.11 15.09
C ARG A 124 8.45 5.85 15.90
N ASP A 125 7.19 5.72 16.29
CA ASP A 125 6.70 4.59 17.07
C ASP A 125 6.33 3.38 16.18
N SER A 126 6.85 3.33 14.95
CA SER A 126 6.59 2.28 13.95
C SER A 126 5.11 2.02 13.67
N ARG A 127 4.26 3.03 13.88
CA ARG A 127 2.81 2.95 13.75
C ARG A 127 2.19 1.84 14.61
N LYS A 128 2.80 1.50 15.76
CA LYS A 128 2.32 0.44 16.68
C LYS A 128 0.85 0.59 17.10
N ASP A 129 0.36 1.84 17.09
CA ASP A 129 -1.00 2.17 17.49
C ASP A 129 -1.98 2.30 16.30
N SER A 130 -1.59 1.83 15.11
CA SER A 130 -2.45 1.82 13.93
C SER A 130 -3.77 1.07 14.21
N PRO A 131 -4.93 1.67 13.92
CA PRO A 131 -6.22 0.98 14.02
C PRO A 131 -6.24 -0.32 13.21
N LEU A 132 -5.65 -0.28 12.01
CA LEU A 132 -5.56 -1.44 11.13
C LEU A 132 -4.82 -2.62 11.78
N ALA A 133 -3.71 -2.35 12.48
CA ALA A 133 -2.93 -3.37 13.19
C ALA A 133 -3.65 -3.92 14.43
N LYS A 134 -4.67 -3.22 14.93
CA LYS A 134 -5.50 -3.64 16.06
C LYS A 134 -6.83 -4.24 15.62
N CYS A 135 -6.97 -4.58 14.34
CA CYS A 135 -8.22 -5.05 13.76
C CYS A 135 -9.40 -4.07 13.97
N LEU A 136 -9.13 -2.77 14.00
CA LEU A 136 -10.15 -1.74 14.11
C LEU A 136 -10.43 -1.10 12.74
N PRO A 137 -11.64 -0.57 12.51
CA PRO A 137 -11.95 0.11 11.25
C PRO A 137 -10.99 1.27 10.93
N VAL A 138 -10.77 1.52 9.64
CA VAL A 138 -10.02 2.70 9.16
C VAL A 138 -10.97 3.76 8.60
N SER A 139 -10.45 4.96 8.38
CA SER A 139 -11.24 6.12 7.97
C SER A 139 -11.80 5.96 6.55
N VAL A 140 -12.86 6.73 6.23
CA VAL A 140 -13.43 6.76 4.89
C VAL A 140 -12.40 7.16 3.82
N PRO A 141 -11.54 8.20 4.00
CA PRO A 141 -10.48 8.51 3.05
C PRO A 141 -9.53 7.32 2.84
N PHE A 142 -9.09 6.64 3.91
CA PHE A 142 -8.26 5.44 3.77
C PHE A 142 -8.97 4.38 2.91
N GLN A 143 -10.23 4.03 3.25
CA GLN A 143 -11.01 3.03 2.52
C GLN A 143 -11.17 3.40 1.04
N ASN A 144 -11.28 4.68 0.72
CA ASN A 144 -11.44 5.14 -0.65
C ASN A 144 -10.21 4.91 -1.53
N PHE A 145 -9.02 4.93 -0.95
CA PHE A 145 -7.75 4.70 -1.65
C PHE A 145 -7.20 3.28 -1.43
N PHE A 146 -7.86 2.47 -0.61
CA PHE A 146 -7.43 1.11 -0.27
C PHE A 146 -8.29 0.05 -0.94
N SER A 147 -7.62 -1.03 -1.36
CA SER A 147 -8.24 -2.29 -1.80
C SER A 147 -9.37 -2.11 -2.82
N MET A 148 -10.40 -2.95 -2.78
CA MET A 148 -11.62 -2.81 -3.57
C MET A 148 -12.84 -2.52 -2.68
N ALA A 149 -13.89 -1.99 -3.31
CA ALA A 149 -15.19 -1.80 -2.67
C ALA A 149 -16.32 -2.19 -3.61
N ARG A 150 -17.33 -2.88 -3.10
CA ARG A 150 -18.57 -3.14 -3.82
C ARG A 150 -19.58 -2.04 -3.52
N PHE A 151 -20.04 -1.38 -4.56
CA PHE A 151 -21.15 -0.45 -4.52
C PHE A 151 -22.42 -1.21 -4.89
N VAL A 152 -23.48 -1.03 -4.10
CA VAL A 152 -24.83 -1.56 -4.37
C VAL A 152 -25.80 -0.40 -4.27
N GLN A 153 -26.36 0.01 -5.40
CA GLN A 153 -27.30 1.11 -5.46
C GLN A 153 -28.74 0.60 -5.35
N THR A 154 -29.53 1.22 -4.50
CA THR A 154 -30.98 1.04 -4.41
C THR A 154 -31.66 2.41 -4.51
N PRO A 155 -32.99 2.49 -4.69
CA PRO A 155 -33.69 3.78 -4.70
C PRO A 155 -33.54 4.59 -3.39
N ALA A 156 -33.40 3.91 -2.24
CA ALA A 156 -33.41 4.56 -0.92
C ALA A 156 -32.01 4.77 -0.31
N LEU A 157 -31.02 4.00 -0.77
CA LEU A 157 -29.65 4.05 -0.27
C LEU A 157 -28.64 3.43 -1.23
N THR A 158 -27.38 3.79 -1.07
CA THR A 158 -26.22 3.12 -1.66
C THR A 158 -25.42 2.45 -0.55
N LEU A 159 -25.22 1.14 -0.64
CA LEU A 159 -24.31 0.41 0.24
C LEU A 159 -22.92 0.36 -0.38
N ILE A 160 -21.90 0.55 0.44
CA ILE A 160 -20.50 0.36 0.07
C ILE A 160 -19.92 -0.68 1.01
N LEU A 161 -19.53 -1.83 0.46
CA LEU A 161 -18.85 -2.91 1.19
C LEU A 161 -17.37 -2.81 0.88
N TYR A 162 -16.51 -2.77 1.90
CA TYR A 162 -15.06 -2.63 1.71
C TYR A 162 -14.36 -3.98 1.89
N GLU A 163 -13.44 -4.32 0.99
CA GLU A 163 -12.44 -5.38 1.18
C GLU A 163 -11.33 -4.83 2.08
N ALA A 164 -11.63 -4.73 3.37
CA ALA A 164 -10.75 -4.24 4.41
C ALA A 164 -10.99 -4.99 5.73
N PRO A 165 -10.06 -4.97 6.69
CA PRO A 165 -10.18 -5.79 7.90
C PRO A 165 -11.52 -5.68 8.62
N ASN A 166 -12.14 -6.83 8.85
CA ASN A 166 -13.51 -7.02 9.38
C ASN A 166 -14.64 -6.58 8.45
N SER A 167 -14.34 -6.44 7.16
CA SER A 167 -15.25 -6.14 6.04
C SER A 167 -16.35 -5.13 6.40
N PRO A 168 -15.97 -3.91 6.84
CA PRO A 168 -16.95 -2.92 7.27
C PRO A 168 -17.81 -2.49 6.08
N HIS A 169 -19.04 -2.07 6.37
CA HIS A 169 -19.94 -1.50 5.38
C HIS A 169 -20.27 -0.04 5.72
N ARG A 170 -20.50 0.76 4.69
CA ARG A 170 -21.00 2.13 4.79
C ARG A 170 -22.35 2.22 4.09
N THR A 171 -23.31 2.83 4.78
CA THR A 171 -24.62 3.13 4.21
C THR A 171 -24.70 4.61 3.88
N VAL A 172 -24.97 4.92 2.61
CA VAL A 172 -25.20 6.28 2.13
C VAL A 172 -26.69 6.43 1.85
N PHE A 173 -27.40 7.18 2.70
CA PHE A 173 -28.84 7.37 2.56
C PHE A 173 -29.16 8.37 1.44
N THR A 174 -30.12 8.05 0.59
CA THR A 174 -30.57 8.90 -0.54
C THR A 174 -32.03 9.30 -0.43
N ASP A 175 -32.64 9.11 0.75
CA ASP A 175 -34.05 9.37 1.03
C ASP A 175 -34.36 10.84 1.43
N GLY A 176 -33.40 11.74 1.24
CA GLY A 176 -33.56 13.17 1.50
C GLY A 176 -33.42 13.59 2.96
N ARG A 177 -33.05 12.68 3.87
CA ARG A 177 -32.74 13.03 5.27
C ARG A 177 -31.53 13.96 5.37
N GLU A 178 -31.45 14.70 6.48
CA GLU A 178 -30.27 15.51 6.84
C GLU A 178 -29.29 14.75 7.74
N LEU A 179 -28.03 15.22 7.80
CA LEU A 179 -27.04 14.65 8.71
C LEU A 179 -27.52 14.84 10.16
N PRO A 180 -27.28 13.89 11.06
CA PRO A 180 -27.60 14.08 12.48
C PRO A 180 -26.90 15.33 13.02
N LYS A 181 -27.64 16.16 13.76
CA LYS A 181 -27.11 17.40 14.35
C LYS A 181 -26.14 17.13 15.50
N ASP A 182 -26.40 16.08 16.27
CA ASP A 182 -25.58 15.63 17.41
C ASP A 182 -25.40 14.10 17.32
N PRO A 183 -24.56 13.61 16.40
CA PRO A 183 -24.34 12.18 16.20
C PRO A 183 -23.51 11.59 17.35
N ASN A 184 -23.85 10.37 17.79
CA ASN A 184 -22.89 9.54 18.51
C ASN A 184 -21.71 9.23 17.56
N PRO A 185 -20.47 9.62 17.88
CA PRO A 185 -19.35 9.47 16.95
C PRO A 185 -19.06 8.01 16.60
N THR A 186 -18.93 7.70 15.31
CA THR A 186 -18.66 6.35 14.80
C THR A 186 -17.44 6.32 13.88
N TRP A 187 -16.91 5.14 13.57
CA TRP A 187 -15.70 5.01 12.74
C TRP A 187 -15.89 5.53 11.30
N LEU A 188 -17.05 5.26 10.71
CA LEU A 188 -17.36 5.62 9.31
C LEU A 188 -18.32 6.81 9.19
N GLY A 189 -18.73 7.39 10.32
CA GLY A 189 -19.68 8.50 10.37
C GLY A 189 -21.03 8.16 9.78
N TYR A 190 -21.77 9.22 9.43
CA TYR A 190 -23.07 9.16 8.79
C TYR A 190 -22.96 9.79 7.41
N SER A 191 -23.62 9.20 6.42
CA SER A 191 -23.47 9.59 5.01
C SER A 191 -24.81 9.80 4.34
N ILE A 192 -24.95 10.93 3.64
CA ILE A 192 -26.11 11.26 2.82
C ILE A 192 -25.67 11.55 1.40
N GLY A 193 -26.36 10.93 0.45
CA GLY A 193 -26.13 11.03 -0.96
C GLY A 193 -27.25 11.81 -1.66
N ARG A 194 -26.88 12.61 -2.65
CA ARG A 194 -27.82 13.27 -3.56
C ARG A 194 -27.23 13.30 -4.97
N TRP A 195 -28.10 13.43 -5.98
CA TRP A 195 -27.68 13.56 -7.36
C TRP A 195 -27.65 15.03 -7.79
N GLU A 196 -26.51 15.47 -8.32
CA GLU A 196 -26.35 16.74 -9.05
C GLU A 196 -26.10 16.41 -10.53
N GLY A 197 -27.18 16.42 -11.33
CA GLY A 197 -27.13 15.87 -12.69
C GLY A 197 -26.79 14.37 -12.65
N ASP A 198 -25.64 14.04 -13.26
CA ASP A 198 -25.05 12.69 -13.33
C ASP A 198 -23.94 12.47 -12.28
N THR A 199 -23.78 13.37 -11.31
CA THR A 199 -22.79 13.23 -10.24
C THR A 199 -23.47 12.88 -8.93
N PHE A 200 -23.05 11.79 -8.32
CA PHE A 200 -23.49 11.40 -6.98
C PHE A 200 -22.62 12.10 -5.94
N VAL A 201 -23.23 12.99 -5.16
CA VAL A 201 -22.57 13.80 -4.15
C VAL A 201 -22.89 13.23 -2.78
N ILE A 202 -21.86 12.87 -2.03
CA ILE A 202 -21.99 12.29 -0.69
C ILE A 202 -21.41 13.27 0.31
N THR A 203 -22.19 13.67 1.32
CA THR A 203 -21.69 14.44 2.46
C THR A 203 -21.64 13.53 3.68
N SER A 204 -20.57 13.63 4.48
CA SER A 204 -20.41 12.81 5.69
C SER A 204 -19.82 13.54 6.86
N ALA A 205 -20.26 13.16 8.06
CA ALA A 205 -19.93 13.76 9.34
C ALA A 205 -20.14 12.77 10.49
N GLY A 206 -19.86 13.17 11.74
CA GLY A 206 -20.10 12.34 12.92
C GLY A 206 -19.09 11.20 13.08
N PHE A 207 -17.87 11.43 12.59
CA PHE A 207 -16.74 10.53 12.78
C PHE A 207 -16.23 10.62 14.23
N ASN A 208 -15.69 9.52 14.74
CA ASN A 208 -14.81 9.56 15.91
C ASN A 208 -13.39 9.99 15.52
N ASP A 209 -12.55 10.25 16.51
CA ASP A 209 -11.15 10.67 16.37
C ASP A 209 -10.14 9.50 16.39
N LYS A 210 -10.62 8.26 16.27
CA LYS A 210 -9.81 7.04 16.45
C LYS A 210 -9.15 6.55 15.17
N ALA A 211 -9.77 6.79 14.02
CA ALA A 211 -9.22 6.37 12.74
C ALA A 211 -8.09 7.29 12.26
N TRP A 212 -7.23 6.77 11.38
CA TRP A 212 -6.21 7.56 10.69
C TRP A 212 -6.68 7.82 9.25
N LEU A 213 -6.41 9.01 8.73
CA LEU A 213 -6.82 9.41 7.37
C LEU A 213 -6.13 8.56 6.29
N ASP A 214 -4.96 8.01 6.61
CA ASP A 214 -4.17 7.15 5.74
C ASP A 214 -3.37 6.12 6.53
N SER A 215 -2.58 5.31 5.82
CA SER A 215 -1.75 4.26 6.43
C SER A 215 -0.44 4.75 7.03
N ALA A 216 -0.05 6.01 6.80
CA ALA A 216 1.16 6.57 7.41
C ALA A 216 0.86 7.18 8.79
N GLY A 217 -0.38 7.62 9.02
CA GLY A 217 -0.89 7.94 10.35
C GLY A 217 -1.31 9.38 10.56
N HIS A 218 -1.73 10.08 9.51
CA HIS A 218 -2.34 11.41 9.65
C HIS A 218 -3.63 11.31 10.50
N PRO A 219 -3.80 12.17 11.52
CA PRO A 219 -4.98 12.12 12.39
C PRO A 219 -6.23 12.67 11.71
N GLN A 220 -7.40 12.30 12.24
CA GLN A 220 -8.66 12.99 12.02
C GLN A 220 -9.27 13.35 13.38
N THR A 221 -10.24 14.27 13.39
CA THR A 221 -11.03 14.60 14.59
C THR A 221 -12.53 14.47 14.30
N GLU A 222 -13.35 14.60 15.33
CA GLU A 222 -14.81 14.63 15.20
C GLU A 222 -15.34 15.86 14.41
N SER A 223 -14.47 16.85 14.18
CA SER A 223 -14.76 18.01 13.33
C SER A 223 -14.65 17.69 11.84
N LEU A 224 -14.14 16.52 11.47
CA LEU A 224 -14.04 16.08 10.07
C LEU A 224 -15.41 16.12 9.38
N ARG A 225 -15.40 16.73 8.20
CA ARG A 225 -16.47 16.72 7.20
C ARG A 225 -15.88 16.26 5.88
N LEU A 226 -16.57 15.33 5.22
CA LEU A 226 -16.19 14.83 3.91
C LEU A 226 -17.26 15.19 2.90
N THR A 227 -16.84 15.67 1.73
CA THR A 227 -17.71 15.79 0.55
C THR A 227 -17.09 15.00 -0.59
N GLU A 228 -17.72 13.90 -0.98
CA GLU A 228 -17.32 13.09 -2.13
C GLU A 228 -18.19 13.42 -3.34
N ARG A 229 -17.60 13.43 -4.53
CA ARG A 229 -18.30 13.56 -5.81
C ARG A 229 -17.88 12.42 -6.72
N LEU A 230 -18.84 11.56 -7.06
CA LEU A 230 -18.62 10.38 -7.89
C LEU A 230 -19.36 10.54 -9.21
N ARG A 231 -18.64 10.44 -10.32
CA ARG A 231 -19.21 10.52 -11.68
C ARG A 231 -18.70 9.36 -12.52
N ARG A 232 -19.58 8.41 -12.84
CA ARG A 232 -19.29 7.29 -13.74
C ARG A 232 -19.35 7.81 -15.19
N ARG A 233 -18.18 7.94 -15.82
CA ARG A 233 -18.01 8.49 -17.18
C ARG A 233 -18.51 7.52 -18.24
N ASP A 234 -18.16 6.26 -18.05
CA ASP A 234 -18.39 5.13 -18.95
C ASP A 234 -18.57 3.86 -18.11
N PHE A 235 -18.58 2.69 -18.75
CA PHE A 235 -18.80 1.43 -18.07
C PHE A 235 -17.72 1.15 -17.02
N GLY A 236 -16.46 1.47 -17.28
CA GLY A 236 -15.33 1.04 -16.47
C GLY A 236 -14.69 2.13 -15.61
N HIS A 237 -15.00 3.39 -15.83
CA HIS A 237 -14.27 4.50 -15.24
C HIS A 237 -15.18 5.45 -14.45
N MET A 238 -14.77 5.74 -13.22
CA MET A 238 -15.46 6.66 -12.33
C MET A 238 -14.50 7.75 -11.85
N GLU A 239 -14.81 8.98 -12.21
CA GLU A 239 -14.18 10.17 -11.62
C GLU A 239 -14.60 10.25 -10.15
N SER A 240 -13.62 10.36 -9.26
CA SER A 240 -13.79 10.35 -7.81
C SER A 240 -13.07 11.55 -7.21
N GLU A 241 -13.84 12.46 -6.63
CA GLU A 241 -13.32 13.59 -5.87
C GLU A 241 -13.68 13.42 -4.40
N ILE A 242 -12.76 13.77 -3.50
CA ILE A 242 -13.03 13.86 -2.06
C ILE A 242 -12.47 15.18 -1.54
N THR A 243 -13.34 15.97 -0.92
CA THR A 243 -12.96 17.15 -0.16
C THR A 243 -12.90 16.79 1.32
N ILE A 244 -11.75 17.05 1.93
CA ILE A 244 -11.46 16.81 3.34
C ILE A 244 -11.47 18.18 4.04
N ASP A 245 -12.37 18.34 4.99
CA ASP A 245 -12.49 19.53 5.82
C ASP A 245 -12.44 19.12 7.30
N ASP A 246 -11.28 19.26 7.91
CA ASP A 246 -11.08 19.10 9.35
C ASP A 246 -10.25 20.29 9.87
N PRO A 247 -10.90 21.39 10.30
CA PRO A 247 -10.20 22.63 10.65
C PRO A 247 -9.31 22.49 11.89
N LYS A 248 -9.44 21.39 12.65
CA LYS A 248 -8.56 21.08 13.78
C LYS A 248 -7.28 20.39 13.32
N VAL A 249 -7.25 19.77 12.13
CA VAL A 249 -6.08 19.08 11.57
C VAL A 249 -5.42 19.90 10.47
N PHE A 250 -6.20 20.55 9.61
CA PHE A 250 -5.72 21.31 8.46
C PHE A 250 -6.13 22.77 8.59
N THR A 251 -5.33 23.69 8.05
CA THR A 251 -5.63 25.13 8.08
C THR A 251 -6.69 25.54 7.05
N ARG A 252 -6.97 24.66 6.08
CA ARG A 252 -8.00 24.81 5.04
C ARG A 252 -8.50 23.44 4.58
N ALA A 253 -9.71 23.41 4.06
CA ALA A 253 -10.19 22.26 3.31
C ALA A 253 -9.35 22.08 2.02
N PHE A 254 -9.23 20.84 1.56
CA PHE A 254 -8.56 20.50 0.31
C PHE A 254 -9.27 19.36 -0.41
N THR A 255 -9.13 19.31 -1.73
CA THR A 255 -9.80 18.34 -2.58
C THR A 255 -8.78 17.48 -3.30
N ILE A 256 -8.96 16.16 -3.21
CA ILE A 256 -8.22 15.17 -3.97
C ILE A 256 -9.09 14.71 -5.14
N LYS A 257 -8.53 14.70 -6.34
CA LYS A 257 -9.19 14.23 -7.57
C LYS A 257 -8.49 13.01 -8.12
N THR A 258 -9.25 11.95 -8.34
CA THR A 258 -8.73 10.64 -8.74
C THR A 258 -9.72 9.93 -9.65
N GLU A 259 -9.33 8.76 -10.14
CA GLU A 259 -10.16 7.89 -10.94
C GLU A 259 -10.23 6.51 -10.29
N ARG A 260 -11.40 5.88 -10.35
CA ARG A 260 -11.60 4.49 -9.96
C ARG A 260 -11.86 3.67 -11.20
N LEU A 261 -11.25 2.49 -11.22
CA LEU A 261 -11.43 1.50 -12.26
C LEU A 261 -12.36 0.39 -11.77
N LEU A 262 -13.35 0.05 -12.57
CA LEU A 262 -14.20 -1.12 -12.35
C LEU A 262 -13.34 -2.39 -12.43
N ALA A 263 -13.55 -3.31 -11.50
CA ALA A 263 -13.06 -4.67 -11.58
C ALA A 263 -14.21 -5.58 -12.05
N PRO A 264 -14.42 -5.75 -13.37
CA PRO A 264 -15.41 -6.69 -13.88
C PRO A 264 -14.91 -8.12 -13.70
N ASP A 265 -15.84 -9.06 -13.87
CA ASP A 265 -15.57 -10.49 -13.92
C ASP A 265 -14.92 -11.04 -12.63
N THR A 266 -15.21 -10.41 -11.48
CA THR A 266 -14.71 -10.82 -10.17
C THR A 266 -15.73 -10.60 -9.05
N ASP A 267 -15.38 -11.04 -7.84
CA ASP A 267 -16.15 -10.83 -6.61
C ASP A 267 -15.32 -10.04 -5.59
N LEU A 268 -16.01 -9.36 -4.67
CA LEU A 268 -15.35 -8.73 -3.53
C LEU A 268 -15.06 -9.83 -2.50
N LEU A 269 -13.82 -9.91 -2.05
CA LEU A 269 -13.44 -10.86 -1.01
C LEU A 269 -13.79 -10.31 0.37
N GLU A 270 -14.09 -11.21 1.30
CA GLU A 270 -14.05 -10.85 2.71
C GLU A 270 -12.60 -10.69 3.16
N ASP A 271 -12.35 -9.67 3.96
CA ASP A 271 -11.09 -9.45 4.66
C ASP A 271 -11.38 -9.49 6.16
N VAL A 272 -10.90 -10.55 6.82
CA VAL A 272 -11.12 -10.81 8.23
C VAL A 272 -9.79 -10.73 8.96
N CYS A 273 -9.74 -9.87 9.97
CA CYS A 273 -8.59 -9.74 10.84
C CYS A 273 -8.66 -10.83 11.92
N GLU A 274 -8.32 -12.06 11.54
CA GLU A 274 -8.29 -13.19 12.47
C GLU A 274 -6.87 -13.46 12.98
N ASN A 275 -6.76 -13.82 14.26
CA ASN A 275 -5.51 -14.28 14.88
C ASN A 275 -4.35 -13.27 14.76
N GLU A 276 -4.65 -11.98 14.93
CA GLU A 276 -3.63 -10.93 14.99
C GLU A 276 -2.74 -11.17 16.22
N SER A 277 -1.51 -11.61 15.95
CA SER A 277 -0.46 -11.84 16.95
C SER A 277 0.74 -10.93 16.77
N ASP A 278 0.79 -10.16 15.68
CA ASP A 278 1.97 -9.44 15.25
C ASP A 278 1.98 -7.99 15.75
N ALA A 279 0.87 -7.45 16.25
CA ALA A 279 0.82 -6.10 16.78
C ALA A 279 1.75 -5.92 17.97
N VAL A 280 2.00 -6.98 18.75
CA VAL A 280 2.98 -6.95 19.86
C VAL A 280 4.42 -6.86 19.36
N HIS A 281 4.68 -7.23 18.10
CA HIS A 281 5.97 -7.10 17.43
C HIS A 281 6.15 -5.74 16.75
N LEU A 282 5.08 -4.94 16.61
CA LEU A 282 5.18 -3.53 16.21
C LEU A 282 5.81 -2.72 17.35
N SER A 283 7.12 -2.52 17.25
CA SER A 283 7.89 -1.86 18.30
C SER A 283 7.83 -0.33 18.19
N GLY A 284 7.27 0.33 19.21
CA GLY A 284 7.32 1.80 19.35
C GLY A 284 8.14 2.31 20.55
N ASP A 285 8.39 1.50 21.58
CA ASP A 285 9.11 1.96 22.80
C ASP A 285 10.56 1.44 22.91
N LYS A 286 11.01 0.60 21.96
CA LYS A 286 12.38 0.05 21.93
C LYS A 286 13.10 0.26 20.59
N GLY A 287 12.51 1.04 19.69
CA GLY A 287 13.03 1.27 18.33
C GLY A 287 14.40 1.92 18.32
N ILE A 288 15.21 1.60 17.32
CA ILE A 288 16.50 2.24 17.08
C ILE A 288 16.24 3.70 16.72
N ARG A 289 16.66 4.62 17.59
CA ARG A 289 16.62 6.07 17.31
C ARG A 289 18.00 6.53 16.88
N LEU A 290 18.08 7.07 15.68
CA LEU A 290 19.30 7.61 15.13
C LEU A 290 19.36 9.11 15.37
N LYS A 291 20.56 9.63 15.65
CA LYS A 291 20.75 11.06 15.87
C LYS A 291 20.51 11.85 14.58
N PRO A 292 19.92 13.06 14.63
CA PRO A 292 19.71 13.90 13.46
C PRO A 292 20.98 14.12 12.62
N GLU A 293 22.14 14.27 13.25
CA GLU A 293 23.41 14.50 12.54
C GLU A 293 23.82 13.28 11.71
N LEU A 294 23.54 12.07 12.20
CA LEU A 294 23.78 10.84 11.46
C LEU A 294 22.81 10.73 10.28
N LEU A 295 21.52 11.01 10.48
CA LEU A 295 20.53 10.96 9.41
C LEU A 295 20.82 11.97 8.30
N ALA A 296 21.29 13.16 8.65
CA ALA A 296 21.73 14.16 7.68
C ALA A 296 22.84 13.64 6.75
N THR A 297 23.66 12.67 7.17
CA THR A 297 24.68 12.05 6.29
C THR A 297 24.08 11.21 5.16
N TYR A 298 22.87 10.68 5.36
CA TYR A 298 22.13 9.89 4.36
C TYR A 298 21.37 10.76 3.36
N ALA A 299 21.13 12.03 3.67
CA ALA A 299 20.44 12.94 2.76
C ALA A 299 21.23 13.14 1.45
N GLY A 300 20.54 13.06 0.32
CA GLY A 300 21.20 12.92 -0.98
C GLY A 300 20.24 12.75 -2.14
N VAL A 301 20.74 12.98 -3.35
CA VAL A 301 20.10 12.51 -4.59
C VAL A 301 20.76 11.20 -4.99
N TYR A 302 19.95 10.19 -5.29
CA TYR A 302 20.39 8.84 -5.64
C TYR A 302 19.81 8.44 -7.00
N GLU A 303 20.66 7.93 -7.90
CA GLU A 303 20.28 7.50 -9.24
C GLU A 303 20.25 5.97 -9.31
N ILE A 304 19.06 5.38 -9.54
CA ILE A 304 18.85 3.92 -9.60
C ILE A 304 19.03 3.35 -11.01
N ALA A 305 18.80 4.17 -12.02
CA ALA A 305 19.05 3.90 -13.43
C ALA A 305 19.19 5.26 -14.14
N PRO A 306 19.77 5.32 -15.36
CA PRO A 306 19.95 6.58 -16.08
C PRO A 306 18.66 7.42 -16.14
N GLY A 307 18.70 8.62 -15.56
CA GLY A 307 17.55 9.54 -15.52
C GLY A 307 16.43 9.15 -14.54
N ARG A 308 16.61 8.11 -13.73
CA ARG A 308 15.70 7.70 -12.65
C ARG A 308 16.35 7.98 -11.31
N GLU A 309 15.94 9.08 -10.71
CA GLU A 309 16.46 9.55 -9.42
C GLU A 309 15.39 9.54 -8.33
N PHE A 310 15.85 9.44 -7.09
CA PHE A 310 15.05 9.76 -5.91
C PHE A 310 15.87 10.60 -4.93
N VAL A 311 15.16 11.37 -4.12
CA VAL A 311 15.75 12.25 -3.11
C VAL A 311 15.50 11.65 -1.73
N VAL A 312 16.56 11.56 -0.93
CA VAL A 312 16.47 11.30 0.50
C VAL A 312 16.68 12.62 1.24
N THR A 313 15.73 12.97 2.10
CA THR A 313 15.82 14.15 2.97
C THR A 313 15.77 13.74 4.43
N ALA A 314 16.44 14.50 5.30
CA ALA A 314 16.36 14.34 6.75
C ALA A 314 15.55 15.52 7.31
N ILE A 315 14.51 15.22 8.09
CA ILE A 315 13.73 16.22 8.83
C ILE A 315 13.70 15.78 10.29
N GLY A 316 14.36 16.57 11.15
CA GLY A 316 14.54 16.19 12.54
C GLY A 316 15.27 14.85 12.67
N ASP A 317 14.61 13.89 13.29
CA ASP A 317 15.11 12.53 13.54
C ASP A 317 14.51 11.47 12.61
N LEU A 318 14.00 11.87 11.45
CA LEU A 318 13.43 10.98 10.44
C LEU A 318 14.05 11.19 9.06
N LEU A 319 14.14 10.11 8.29
CA LEU A 319 14.40 10.16 6.85
C LEU A 319 13.10 10.09 6.06
N PHE A 320 13.11 10.76 4.93
CA PHE A 320 12.06 10.70 3.93
C PHE A 320 12.66 10.38 2.57
N VAL A 321 11.94 9.58 1.79
CA VAL A 321 12.25 9.28 0.39
C VAL A 321 11.20 9.91 -0.51
N GLN A 322 11.62 10.40 -1.67
CA GLN A 322 10.73 10.93 -2.69
C GLN A 322 11.31 10.63 -4.08
N GLY A 323 10.61 9.81 -4.86
CA GLY A 323 10.87 9.62 -6.28
C GLY A 323 10.33 10.77 -7.14
N ILE A 324 10.67 10.76 -8.43
CA ILE A 324 10.09 11.71 -9.40
C ILE A 324 8.59 11.45 -9.51
N ASN A 325 7.78 12.47 -9.22
CA ASN A 325 6.30 12.40 -9.20
C ASN A 325 5.73 11.38 -8.20
N GLU A 326 6.49 11.03 -7.17
CA GLU A 326 6.02 10.17 -6.08
C GLU A 326 5.78 10.99 -4.80
N PRO A 327 4.88 10.54 -3.90
CA PRO A 327 4.72 11.15 -2.60
C PRO A 327 6.02 11.10 -1.82
N LYS A 328 6.25 12.15 -1.04
CA LYS A 328 7.27 12.11 -0.01
C LYS A 328 6.80 11.18 1.11
N LEU A 329 7.58 10.14 1.39
CA LEU A 329 7.24 9.10 2.34
C LEU A 329 8.29 9.01 3.45
N PRO A 330 7.87 8.94 4.72
CA PRO A 330 8.81 8.68 5.80
C PRO A 330 9.37 7.27 5.70
N LEU A 331 10.59 7.09 6.21
CA LEU A 331 11.26 5.80 6.32
C LEU A 331 11.30 5.36 7.79
N LEU A 332 10.93 4.11 8.04
CA LEU A 332 11.03 3.45 9.33
C LEU A 332 12.45 2.92 9.55
N VAL A 333 13.05 3.24 10.69
CA VAL A 333 14.41 2.78 11.04
C VAL A 333 14.38 1.29 11.38
N GLN A 334 15.23 0.49 10.73
CA GLN A 334 15.45 -0.93 11.06
C GLN A 334 16.84 -1.18 11.67
N SER A 335 17.84 -0.38 11.28
CA SER A 335 19.19 -0.36 11.85
C SER A 335 19.84 1.00 11.57
N GLU A 336 21.12 1.18 11.91
CA GLU A 336 21.86 2.41 11.58
C GLU A 336 21.84 2.74 10.07
N THR A 337 21.88 1.71 9.23
CA THR A 337 21.98 1.84 7.77
C THR A 337 20.78 1.29 7.02
N HIS A 338 19.87 0.56 7.68
CA HIS A 338 18.71 -0.06 7.05
C HIS A 338 17.43 0.65 7.45
N PHE A 339 16.63 1.02 6.46
CA PHE A 339 15.33 1.65 6.64
C PHE A 339 14.27 0.95 5.78
N MET A 340 13.01 1.08 6.13
CA MET A 340 11.88 0.56 5.36
C MET A 340 10.92 1.68 4.95
N SER A 341 10.36 1.59 3.75
CA SER A 341 9.28 2.47 3.32
C SER A 341 8.04 2.27 4.19
N THR A 342 7.30 3.35 4.48
CA THR A 342 5.97 3.25 5.09
C THR A 342 4.88 2.83 4.11
N ALA A 343 5.15 2.90 2.81
CA ALA A 343 4.18 2.66 1.74
C ALA A 343 4.37 1.36 0.97
N THR A 344 5.63 0.98 0.74
CA THR A 344 5.98 -0.16 -0.10
C THR A 344 6.75 -1.17 0.74
N PRO A 345 6.84 -2.45 0.32
CA PRO A 345 7.73 -3.41 0.97
C PRO A 345 9.22 -3.09 0.71
N SER A 346 9.55 -1.92 0.15
CA SER A 346 10.90 -1.53 -0.21
C SER A 346 11.75 -1.23 1.04
N GLY A 347 12.91 -1.87 1.11
CA GLY A 347 13.97 -1.54 2.05
C GLY A 347 15.01 -0.62 1.42
N PHE A 348 15.66 0.22 2.22
CA PHE A 348 16.73 1.12 1.83
C PHE A 348 17.93 0.87 2.73
N GLU A 349 18.99 0.31 2.16
CA GLU A 349 20.25 0.06 2.88
C GLU A 349 21.35 0.99 2.38
N PHE A 350 21.78 1.91 3.25
CA PHE A 350 22.82 2.88 2.94
C PHE A 350 24.21 2.26 3.12
N VAL A 351 25.03 2.32 2.07
CA VAL A 351 26.37 1.75 2.07
C VAL A 351 27.42 2.85 2.16
N LYS A 352 28.28 2.75 3.18
CA LYS A 352 29.38 3.68 3.46
C LYS A 352 30.70 3.14 2.90
N ASP A 353 31.60 4.02 2.49
CA ASP A 353 33.00 3.69 2.20
C ASP A 353 33.83 3.53 3.49
N ALA A 354 35.13 3.25 3.34
CA ALA A 354 36.05 3.08 4.46
C ALA A 354 36.23 4.36 5.31
N GLN A 355 35.84 5.53 4.78
CA GLN A 355 35.88 6.81 5.46
C GLN A 355 34.53 7.17 6.11
N GLY A 356 33.54 6.26 6.03
CA GLY A 356 32.20 6.45 6.59
C GLY A 356 31.27 7.30 5.73
N LYS A 357 31.67 7.67 4.50
CA LYS A 357 30.84 8.48 3.59
C LYS A 357 29.88 7.57 2.81
N VAL A 358 28.61 7.97 2.75
CA VAL A 358 27.59 7.26 1.99
C VAL A 358 27.88 7.35 0.49
N THR A 359 28.01 6.20 -0.17
CA THR A 359 28.33 6.09 -1.60
C THR A 359 27.13 5.69 -2.45
N HIS A 360 26.26 4.84 -1.92
CA HIS A 360 25.07 4.35 -2.61
C HIS A 360 24.05 3.80 -1.62
N VAL A 361 22.84 3.54 -2.13
CA VAL A 361 21.77 2.84 -1.44
C VAL A 361 21.45 1.57 -2.20
N ILE A 362 21.26 0.47 -1.49
CA ILE A 362 20.62 -0.73 -2.03
C ILE A 362 19.13 -0.62 -1.74
N VAL A 363 18.34 -0.44 -2.79
CA VAL A 363 16.88 -0.48 -2.74
C VAL A 363 16.48 -1.95 -2.86
N ARG A 364 16.05 -2.52 -1.74
CA ARG A 364 15.62 -3.91 -1.64
C ARG A 364 14.14 -4.00 -1.99
N GLY A 365 13.75 -4.94 -2.83
CA GLY A 365 12.35 -5.12 -3.22
C GLY A 365 12.08 -6.49 -3.84
N ASN A 366 10.79 -6.80 -4.06
CA ASN A 366 10.36 -8.12 -4.54
C ASN A 366 10.91 -8.47 -5.94
N ALA A 367 11.24 -7.48 -6.76
CA ALA A 367 11.83 -7.67 -8.08
C ALA A 367 13.37 -7.83 -8.05
N GLY A 368 13.96 -7.90 -6.85
CA GLY A 368 15.40 -7.96 -6.62
C GLY A 368 15.98 -6.63 -6.12
N ASP A 369 17.24 -6.71 -5.67
CA ASP A 369 17.98 -5.58 -5.13
C ASP A 369 18.51 -4.67 -6.24
N GLN A 370 18.31 -3.37 -6.09
CA GLN A 370 18.77 -2.36 -7.05
C GLN A 370 19.74 -1.39 -6.40
N LYS A 371 20.88 -1.16 -7.04
CA LYS A 371 21.88 -0.20 -6.56
C LYS A 371 21.57 1.21 -7.07
N ALA A 372 21.36 2.14 -6.16
CA ALA A 372 21.19 3.56 -6.47
C ALA A 372 22.44 4.36 -6.04
N VAL A 373 23.16 4.91 -7.01
CA VAL A 373 24.43 5.62 -6.77
C VAL A 373 24.16 7.04 -6.29
N ARG A 374 24.87 7.49 -5.25
CA ARG A 374 24.73 8.86 -4.75
C ARG A 374 25.34 9.85 -5.75
N LYS A 375 24.55 10.81 -6.23
CA LYS A 375 24.95 11.82 -7.22
C LYS A 375 25.40 13.12 -6.57
N SER A 376 24.68 13.56 -5.55
CA SER A 376 24.94 14.82 -4.85
C SER A 376 24.35 14.80 -3.44
N SER A 377 24.73 15.78 -2.62
CA SER A 377 24.00 16.10 -1.39
C SER A 377 22.65 16.72 -1.75
N ALA A 378 21.57 16.24 -1.15
CA ALA A 378 20.30 16.96 -1.21
C ALA A 378 20.49 18.30 -0.48
N ALA A 379 19.97 19.39 -1.05
CA ALA A 379 19.93 20.66 -0.34
C ALA A 379 19.16 20.43 0.97
N ALA A 380 19.77 20.76 2.11
CA ALA A 380 19.06 20.76 3.39
C ALA A 380 17.90 21.75 3.26
N THR A 381 16.67 21.24 3.13
CA THR A 381 15.49 22.10 3.06
C THR A 381 15.42 22.89 4.36
N ARG A 382 15.49 24.22 4.23
CA ARG A 382 15.36 25.16 5.35
C ARG A 382 14.03 24.92 6.08
N LYS A 383 14.09 25.11 7.40
CA LYS A 383 13.03 25.01 8.40
C LYS A 383 11.67 25.50 7.94
#